data_AF-A0A7S0DFP9-F1
#
_entry.id   AF-A0A7S0DFP9-F1
#
_cell.length_a   1.000
_cell.length_b   1.000
_cell.length_c   1.000
_cell.angle_alpha   90.00
_cell.angle_beta   90.00
_cell.angle_gamma   90.00
#
_symmetry.space_group_name_H-M   'P 1'
#
loop_
_entity.id
_entity.type
_entity.pdbx_description
1 polymer ?
#
loop_
_entity_poly.entity_id
_entity_poly.type
_entity_poly.pdbx_seq_one_letter_code
_entity_poly.pdbx_strand_id
1 'polypeptide(L)'
;MNASLFYYKGYSLRNKEVWPAISDWFNAMEERSTYLGIQSDFHTHVHDLPPQMGGCYSNHTKQAKINQKLVDSGPYHSLPDTNLTPAPKDAHLEAIARVVKHKDAIIKVNPVDESTVNTALLATLTLLAKGEMKKKVKLGKDSDVALRYIRDRINVPRDMSIFAARKLRGALEATAKTCGEREGPSISLTHRRDQNPIPFRKFESC
;
A
#
# COMPACT_ATOMS: atom_id res chain seq x y z
N MET A 1 9.76 14.18 0.61
CA MET A 1 8.89 15.37 0.79
C MET A 1 7.57 15.32 0.01
N ASN A 2 7.52 14.85 -1.25
CA ASN A 2 6.28 14.81 -2.05
C ASN A 2 5.09 14.17 -1.29
N ALA A 3 5.28 12.95 -0.77
CA ALA A 3 4.24 12.22 -0.04
C ALA A 3 3.72 12.96 1.20
N SER A 4 4.61 13.49 2.04
CA SER A 4 4.23 14.17 3.29
C SER A 4 3.54 15.52 3.04
N LEU A 5 3.96 16.28 2.03
CA LEU A 5 3.24 17.50 1.61
C LEU A 5 1.84 17.17 1.10
N PHE A 6 1.71 16.12 0.27
CA PHE A 6 0.43 15.68 -0.25
C PHE A 6 -0.51 15.27 0.89
N TYR A 7 -0.05 14.38 1.77
CA TYR A 7 -0.87 13.78 2.82
C TYR A 7 -1.18 14.74 3.97
N TYR A 8 -0.17 15.39 4.56
CA TYR A 8 -0.38 16.22 5.75
C TYR A 8 -0.82 17.64 5.42
N LYS A 9 -0.46 18.18 4.25
CA LYS A 9 -0.67 19.60 3.93
C LYS A 9 -1.71 19.83 2.82
N GLY A 10 -2.18 18.77 2.16
CA GLY A 10 -3.10 18.90 1.03
C GLY A 10 -2.43 19.46 -0.22
N TYR A 11 -1.10 19.40 -0.31
CA TYR A 11 -0.32 20.09 -1.33
C TYR A 11 0.27 19.12 -2.34
N SER A 12 -0.08 19.27 -3.63
CA SER A 12 0.45 18.43 -4.71
C SER A 12 1.70 19.06 -5.34
N LEU A 13 2.87 18.52 -5.02
CA LEU A 13 4.15 19.01 -5.54
C LEU A 13 4.32 18.76 -7.05
N ARG A 14 3.68 17.71 -7.59
CA ARG A 14 3.72 17.35 -9.01
C ARG A 14 2.58 17.97 -9.84
N ASN A 15 1.91 19.01 -9.33
CA ASN A 15 0.92 19.74 -10.13
C ASN A 15 1.64 20.46 -11.29
N LYS A 16 1.48 19.97 -12.52
CA LYS A 16 2.16 20.50 -13.72
C LYS A 16 1.72 21.92 -14.08
N GLU A 17 0.47 22.29 -13.79
CA GLU A 17 -0.08 23.62 -14.07
C GLU A 17 0.52 24.67 -13.13
N VAL A 18 0.84 24.30 -11.90
CA VAL A 18 1.39 25.20 -10.88
C VAL A 18 2.93 25.15 -10.84
N TRP A 19 3.52 23.96 -10.97
CA TRP A 19 4.95 23.71 -10.78
C TRP A 19 5.57 22.95 -11.96
N PRO A 20 5.57 23.52 -13.18
CA PRO A 20 5.98 22.79 -14.38
C PRO A 20 7.41 22.25 -14.31
N ALA A 21 8.35 23.03 -13.78
CA ALA A 21 9.76 22.63 -13.65
C ALA A 21 9.98 21.53 -12.61
N ILE A 22 9.24 21.56 -11.49
CA ILE A 22 9.33 20.50 -10.47
C ILE A 22 8.76 19.20 -11.03
N SER A 23 7.63 19.27 -11.74
CA SER A 23 7.06 18.09 -12.40
C SER A 23 8.01 17.51 -13.45
N ASP A 24 8.68 18.34 -14.26
CA ASP A 24 9.66 17.86 -15.23
C ASP A 24 10.88 17.21 -14.56
N TRP A 25 11.34 17.78 -13.45
CA TRP A 25 12.41 17.16 -12.67
C TRP A 25 12.02 15.76 -12.18
N PHE A 26 10.81 15.58 -11.64
CA PHE A 26 10.35 14.25 -11.25
C PHE A 26 10.23 13.29 -12.44
N ASN A 27 9.75 13.77 -13.59
CA ASN A 27 9.65 12.94 -14.79
C ASN A 27 11.05 12.50 -15.27
N ALA A 28 12.03 13.41 -15.28
CA ALA A 28 13.41 13.10 -15.64
C ALA A 28 14.09 12.14 -14.63
N MET A 29 13.70 12.18 -13.35
CA MET A 29 14.15 11.18 -12.38
C MET A 29 13.55 9.80 -12.69
N GLU A 30 12.29 9.72 -13.10
CA GLU A 30 11.60 8.47 -13.46
C GLU A 30 12.13 7.81 -14.75
N GLU A 31 12.92 8.52 -15.56
CA GLU A 31 13.65 7.93 -16.69
C GLU A 31 14.87 7.09 -16.25
N ARG A 32 15.29 7.19 -14.99
CA ARG A 32 16.48 6.51 -14.46
C ARG A 32 16.11 5.22 -13.75
N SER A 33 16.63 4.09 -14.25
CA SER A 33 16.41 2.77 -13.63
C SER A 33 16.84 2.73 -12.15
N THR A 34 17.89 3.46 -11.78
CA THR A 34 18.35 3.56 -10.39
C THR A 34 17.34 4.27 -9.49
N TYR A 35 16.67 5.32 -9.98
CA TYR A 35 15.60 5.99 -9.24
C TYR A 35 14.38 5.08 -9.11
N LEU A 36 13.97 4.43 -10.21
CA LEU A 36 12.84 3.49 -10.20
C LEU A 36 13.05 2.33 -9.22
N GLY A 37 14.29 1.84 -9.09
CA GLY A 37 14.65 0.78 -8.14
C GLY A 37 14.52 1.17 -6.66
N ILE A 38 14.54 2.47 -6.35
CA ILE A 38 14.40 2.99 -4.98
C ILE A 38 13.12 3.81 -4.77
N GLN A 39 12.28 3.94 -5.81
CA GLN A 39 11.05 4.72 -5.74
C GLN A 39 10.06 4.04 -4.80
N SER A 40 9.49 4.84 -3.90
CA SER A 40 8.50 4.40 -2.93
C SER A 40 7.14 5.04 -3.21
N ASP A 41 6.08 4.48 -2.61
CA ASP A 41 4.72 5.01 -2.71
C ASP A 41 4.41 6.02 -1.60
N PHE A 42 3.28 6.74 -1.74
CA PHE A 42 2.89 7.71 -0.72
C PHE A 42 2.55 7.06 0.61
N HIS A 43 1.85 5.92 0.62
CA HIS A 43 1.42 5.27 1.87
C HIS A 43 2.62 4.86 2.74
N THR A 44 3.60 4.17 2.16
CA THR A 44 4.82 3.78 2.87
C THR A 44 5.51 5.01 3.46
N HIS A 45 5.74 6.05 2.64
CA HIS A 45 6.44 7.25 3.09
C HIS A 45 5.73 7.98 4.23
N VAL A 46 4.43 8.24 4.12
CA VAL A 46 3.73 9.08 5.11
C VAL A 46 3.62 8.39 6.46
N HIS A 47 3.61 7.05 6.47
CA HIS A 47 3.53 6.27 7.69
C HIS A 47 4.91 5.87 8.23
N ASP A 48 5.98 5.91 7.42
CA ASP A 48 7.37 5.68 7.87
C ASP A 48 8.01 6.92 8.51
N LEU A 49 7.62 8.12 8.06
CA LEU A 49 8.22 9.39 8.49
C LEU A 49 7.95 9.79 9.96
N PRO A 50 6.75 9.63 10.54
CA PRO A 50 6.44 10.11 11.89
C PRO A 50 7.44 9.68 12.97
N PRO A 51 7.81 8.39 13.11
CA PRO A 51 8.77 7.99 14.14
C PRO A 51 10.20 8.47 13.89
N GLN A 52 10.56 8.84 12.66
CA GLN A 52 11.91 9.32 12.32
C GLN A 52 12.11 10.81 12.64
N MET A 53 11.03 11.59 12.60
CA MET A 53 11.08 13.06 12.71
C MET A 53 10.46 13.58 14.02
N GLY A 54 10.03 12.68 14.92
CA GLY A 54 9.27 13.07 16.13
C GLY A 54 7.81 13.45 15.85
N GLY A 55 7.29 13.09 14.67
CA GLY A 55 5.91 13.33 14.24
C GLY A 55 5.80 13.97 12.86
N CYS A 56 4.61 13.87 12.27
CA CYS A 56 4.20 14.63 11.08
C CYS A 56 2.75 15.07 11.29
N TYR A 57 2.50 16.39 11.23
CA TYR A 57 1.22 16.95 11.65
C TYR A 57 0.41 17.46 10.46
N SER A 58 -0.85 17.02 10.38
CA SER A 58 -1.78 17.54 9.37
C SER A 58 -2.11 19.00 9.65
N ASN A 59 -2.33 19.80 8.60
CA ASN A 59 -2.92 21.13 8.73
C ASN A 59 -4.46 21.08 8.76
N HIS A 60 -5.04 19.89 8.69
CA HIS A 60 -6.48 19.61 8.76
C HIS A 60 -7.34 20.30 7.69
N THR A 61 -6.72 20.83 6.63
CA THR A 61 -7.44 21.41 5.49
C THR A 61 -8.33 20.37 4.83
N LYS A 62 -9.39 20.84 4.14
CA LYS A 62 -10.28 19.96 3.35
C LYS A 62 -9.47 19.12 2.36
N GLN A 63 -8.49 19.71 1.69
CA GLN A 63 -7.65 19.00 0.73
C GLN A 63 -6.74 17.96 1.40
N ALA A 64 -6.16 18.26 2.58
CA ALA A 64 -5.39 17.26 3.32
C ALA A 64 -6.25 16.03 3.66
N LYS A 65 -7.48 16.23 4.16
CA LYS A 65 -8.40 15.11 4.46
C LYS A 65 -8.75 14.26 3.23
N ILE A 66 -8.95 14.90 2.07
CA ILE A 66 -9.17 14.21 0.80
C ILE A 66 -7.93 13.37 0.44
N ASN A 67 -6.75 13.98 0.50
CA ASN A 67 -5.49 13.32 0.16
C ASN A 67 -5.17 12.17 1.11
N GLN A 68 -5.44 12.30 2.41
CA GLN A 68 -5.29 11.23 3.39
C GLN A 68 -6.15 10.02 3.02
N LYS A 69 -7.44 10.25 2.72
CA LYS A 69 -8.35 9.18 2.28
C LYS A 69 -7.87 8.49 1.00
N LEU A 70 -7.33 9.25 0.03
CA LEU A 70 -6.77 8.68 -1.19
C LEU A 70 -5.55 7.80 -0.91
N VAL A 71 -4.67 8.23 0.00
CA VAL A 71 -3.45 7.48 0.36
C VAL A 71 -3.80 6.24 1.18
N ASP A 72 -4.73 6.33 2.13
CA ASP A 72 -5.04 5.23 3.06
C ASP A 72 -5.96 4.18 2.43
N SER A 73 -7.01 4.60 1.71
CA SER A 73 -8.08 3.72 1.22
C SER A 73 -8.22 3.69 -0.31
N GLY A 74 -7.39 4.45 -1.04
CA GLY A 74 -7.46 4.56 -2.49
C GLY A 74 -8.61 5.45 -2.99
N PRO A 75 -8.86 5.49 -4.31
CA PRO A 75 -8.23 4.65 -5.34
C PRO A 75 -6.74 4.95 -5.54
N TYR A 76 -5.88 3.95 -5.39
CA TYR A 76 -4.42 4.15 -5.41
C TYR A 76 -3.83 4.55 -6.77
N HIS A 77 -4.56 4.29 -7.87
CA HIS A 77 -4.11 4.69 -9.20
C HIS A 77 -4.19 6.21 -9.43
N SER A 78 -4.92 6.96 -8.59
CA SER A 78 -5.04 8.41 -8.72
C SER A 78 -3.98 9.18 -7.94
N LEU A 79 -3.06 8.48 -7.25
CA LEU A 79 -2.02 9.13 -6.46
C LEU A 79 -0.93 9.74 -7.37
N PRO A 80 -0.47 10.97 -7.10
CA PRO A 80 0.61 11.60 -7.87
C PRO A 80 2.00 11.22 -7.31
N ASP A 81 2.18 9.95 -6.95
CA ASP A 81 3.46 9.42 -6.47
C ASP A 81 4.37 8.96 -7.62
N THR A 82 3.79 8.58 -8.76
CA THR A 82 4.48 8.33 -10.03
C THR A 82 3.69 8.82 -11.25
N ASN A 83 4.38 9.31 -12.28
CA ASN A 83 3.80 9.61 -13.60
C ASN A 83 4.14 8.54 -14.65
N LEU A 84 4.83 7.47 -14.26
CA LEU A 84 5.28 6.46 -15.20
C LEU A 84 4.07 5.70 -15.77
N THR A 85 3.85 5.90 -17.06
CA THR A 85 2.67 5.43 -17.81
C THR A 85 3.11 4.81 -19.15
N PRO A 86 2.51 3.67 -19.57
CA PRO A 86 1.53 2.89 -18.83
C PRO A 86 2.19 2.13 -17.65
N ALA A 87 1.39 1.84 -16.62
CA ALA A 87 1.81 0.91 -15.57
C ALA A 87 2.15 -0.47 -16.19
N PRO A 88 3.15 -1.20 -15.67
CA PRO A 88 3.46 -2.56 -16.12
C PRO A 88 2.24 -3.47 -16.05
N LYS A 89 1.95 -4.17 -17.15
CA LYS A 89 0.75 -5.03 -17.29
C LYS A 89 0.76 -6.19 -16.29
N ASP A 90 1.94 -6.66 -15.95
CA ASP A 90 2.25 -7.78 -15.07
C ASP A 90 2.44 -7.38 -13.59
N ALA A 91 2.24 -6.11 -13.22
CA ALA A 91 2.37 -5.65 -11.83
C ALA A 91 1.48 -6.45 -10.84
N HIS A 92 0.33 -6.94 -11.30
CA HIS A 92 -0.54 -7.81 -10.51
C HIS A 92 0.07 -9.20 -10.27
N LEU A 93 0.83 -9.75 -11.24
CA LEU A 93 1.54 -11.02 -11.10
C LEU A 93 2.69 -10.90 -10.11
N GLU A 94 3.41 -9.77 -10.10
CA GLU A 94 4.43 -9.49 -9.07
C GLU A 94 3.80 -9.52 -7.67
N ALA A 95 2.70 -8.80 -7.48
CA ALA A 95 1.98 -8.77 -6.20
C ALA A 95 1.52 -10.18 -5.77
N ILE A 96 0.92 -10.96 -6.69
CA ILE A 96 0.50 -12.34 -6.42
C ILE A 96 1.72 -13.20 -6.02
N ALA A 97 2.81 -13.14 -6.78
CA ALA A 97 4.00 -13.94 -6.53
C ALA A 97 4.61 -13.62 -5.16
N ARG A 98 4.65 -12.34 -4.77
CA ARG A 98 5.15 -11.91 -3.45
C ARG A 98 4.26 -12.38 -2.32
N VAL A 99 2.93 -12.25 -2.45
CA VAL A 99 1.98 -12.71 -1.43
C VAL A 99 2.04 -14.23 -1.29
N VAL A 100 2.06 -14.98 -2.39
CA VAL A 100 2.15 -16.46 -2.35
C VAL A 100 3.45 -16.90 -1.70
N LYS A 101 4.59 -16.30 -2.08
CA LYS A 101 5.91 -16.61 -1.51
C LYS A 101 5.96 -16.44 0.01
N HIS A 102 5.23 -15.45 0.53
CA HIS A 102 5.29 -15.04 1.94
C HIS A 102 4.00 -15.33 2.72
N LYS A 103 3.09 -16.11 2.14
CA LYS A 103 1.72 -16.31 2.63
C LYS A 103 1.66 -16.68 4.11
N ASP A 104 2.45 -17.68 4.53
CA ASP A 104 2.41 -18.18 5.91
C ASP A 104 2.90 -17.12 6.90
N ALA A 105 3.93 -16.35 6.53
CA ALA A 105 4.40 -15.23 7.35
C ALA A 105 3.34 -14.12 7.44
N ILE A 106 2.68 -13.77 6.33
CA ILE A 106 1.58 -12.78 6.30
C ILE A 106 0.45 -13.21 7.23
N ILE A 107 0.05 -14.48 7.18
CA ILE A 107 -1.01 -15.04 8.03
C ILE A 107 -0.58 -14.99 9.51
N LYS A 108 0.63 -15.44 9.81
CA LYS A 108 1.14 -15.56 11.18
C LYS A 108 1.31 -14.22 11.89
N VAL A 109 1.67 -13.15 11.18
CA VAL A 109 1.81 -11.81 11.79
C VAL A 109 0.48 -11.05 11.88
N ASN A 110 -0.57 -11.53 11.22
CA ASN A 110 -1.87 -10.89 11.25
C ASN A 110 -2.52 -11.05 12.64
N PRO A 111 -3.16 -10.01 13.20
CA PRO A 111 -3.82 -10.10 14.50
C PRO A 111 -5.15 -10.89 14.48
N VAL A 112 -5.66 -11.25 13.30
CA VAL A 112 -6.89 -12.03 13.12
C VAL A 112 -6.56 -13.52 12.99
N ASP A 113 -7.52 -14.40 13.30
CA ASP A 113 -7.33 -15.84 13.21
C ASP A 113 -6.88 -16.31 11.82
N GLU A 114 -6.00 -17.31 11.79
CA GLU A 114 -5.33 -17.75 10.57
C GLU A 114 -6.31 -18.20 9.48
N SER A 115 -7.43 -18.82 9.86
CA SER A 115 -8.42 -19.36 8.93
C SER A 115 -9.18 -18.26 8.18
N THR A 116 -9.55 -17.20 8.91
CA THR A 116 -10.17 -16.00 8.35
C THR A 116 -9.18 -15.27 7.43
N VAL A 117 -7.94 -15.07 7.89
CA VAL A 117 -6.90 -14.38 7.09
C VAL A 117 -6.62 -15.15 5.80
N ASN A 118 -6.42 -16.46 5.89
CA ASN A 118 -6.16 -17.31 4.73
C ASN A 118 -7.30 -17.23 3.71
N THR A 119 -8.56 -17.37 4.15
CA THR A 119 -9.73 -17.35 3.25
C THR A 119 -9.89 -15.98 2.57
N ALA A 120 -9.76 -14.89 3.35
CA ALA A 120 -9.86 -13.53 2.84
C ALA A 120 -8.72 -13.19 1.86
N LEU A 121 -7.50 -13.65 2.16
CA LEU A 121 -6.35 -13.44 1.29
C LEU A 121 -6.48 -14.21 -0.03
N LEU A 122 -6.99 -15.45 -0.01
CA LEU A 122 -7.27 -16.21 -1.23
C LEU A 122 -8.37 -15.56 -2.10
N ALA A 123 -9.39 -15.00 -1.47
CA ALA A 123 -10.41 -14.21 -2.18
C ALA A 123 -9.80 -12.97 -2.85
N THR A 124 -8.94 -12.26 -2.14
CA THR A 124 -8.18 -11.10 -2.68
C THR A 124 -7.30 -11.51 -3.85
N LEU A 125 -6.55 -12.60 -3.75
CA LEU A 125 -5.71 -13.09 -4.84
C LEU A 125 -6.53 -13.53 -6.06
N THR A 126 -7.73 -14.07 -5.84
CA THR A 126 -8.67 -14.40 -6.92
C THR A 126 -9.13 -13.13 -7.64
N LEU A 127 -9.50 -12.08 -6.89
CA LEU A 127 -9.84 -10.77 -7.47
C LEU A 127 -8.67 -10.22 -8.29
N LEU A 128 -7.46 -10.28 -7.73
CA LEU A 128 -6.26 -9.73 -8.36
C LEU A 128 -5.86 -10.49 -9.63
N ALA A 129 -6.06 -11.81 -9.66
CA ALA A 129 -5.75 -12.66 -10.82
C ALA A 129 -6.80 -12.60 -11.93
N LYS A 130 -8.09 -12.50 -11.56
CA LYS A 130 -9.22 -12.63 -12.52
C LYS A 130 -9.92 -11.31 -12.83
N GLY A 131 -9.69 -10.27 -12.04
CA GLY A 131 -10.45 -9.02 -12.09
C GLY A 131 -11.83 -9.10 -11.44
N GLU A 132 -12.25 -10.28 -10.98
CA GLU A 132 -13.53 -10.50 -10.31
C GLU A 132 -13.42 -11.51 -9.15
N MET A 133 -14.26 -11.34 -8.14
CA MET A 133 -14.47 -12.36 -7.11
C MET A 133 -15.66 -13.24 -7.44
N LYS A 134 -15.58 -14.54 -7.14
CA LYS A 134 -16.76 -15.40 -7.18
C LYS A 134 -17.79 -14.90 -6.16
N LYS A 135 -19.02 -14.64 -6.60
CA LYS A 135 -20.15 -14.12 -5.79
C LYS A 135 -20.50 -14.93 -4.51
N LYS A 136 -19.93 -16.11 -4.31
CA LYS A 136 -20.29 -17.06 -3.24
C LYS A 136 -19.24 -17.22 -2.13
N VAL A 137 -18.13 -16.48 -2.14
CA VAL A 137 -17.13 -16.63 -1.07
C VAL A 137 -17.67 -16.00 0.21
N LYS A 138 -18.04 -16.84 1.19
CA LYS A 138 -18.43 -16.38 2.53
C LYS A 138 -17.16 -16.06 3.31
N LEU A 139 -16.95 -14.78 3.60
CA LEU A 139 -15.79 -14.31 4.34
C LEU A 139 -16.11 -14.24 5.84
N GLY A 140 -15.10 -14.53 6.67
CA GLY A 140 -15.23 -14.53 8.13
C GLY A 140 -15.51 -13.12 8.68
N LYS A 141 -16.07 -13.05 9.89
CA LYS A 141 -16.48 -11.79 10.52
C LYS A 141 -15.36 -10.75 10.46
N ASP A 142 -14.13 -11.14 10.77
CA ASP A 142 -12.96 -10.23 10.90
C ASP A 142 -12.10 -10.10 9.65
N SER A 143 -12.65 -10.46 8.48
CA SER A 143 -11.93 -10.37 7.20
C SER A 143 -11.59 -8.93 6.80
N ASP A 144 -12.46 -7.96 7.09
CA ASP A 144 -12.21 -6.53 6.80
C ASP A 144 -10.97 -6.02 7.56
N VAL A 145 -10.93 -6.30 8.87
CA VAL A 145 -9.79 -5.96 9.75
C VAL A 145 -8.52 -6.67 9.29
N ALA A 146 -8.60 -7.97 8.97
CA ALA A 146 -7.47 -8.76 8.50
C ALA A 146 -6.85 -8.20 7.20
N LEU A 147 -7.69 -7.83 6.24
CA LEU A 147 -7.25 -7.33 4.93
C LEU A 147 -6.69 -5.91 5.02
N ARG A 148 -7.32 -5.04 5.82
CA ARG A 148 -6.83 -3.67 6.05
C ARG A 148 -5.55 -3.66 6.88
N TYR A 149 -5.36 -4.64 7.78
CA TYR A 149 -4.06 -4.88 8.41
C TYR A 149 -2.98 -5.15 7.34
N ILE A 150 -3.20 -6.10 6.42
CA ILE A 150 -2.21 -6.41 5.36
C ILE A 150 -1.96 -5.19 4.47
N ARG A 151 -3.02 -4.51 4.02
CA ARG A 151 -2.98 -3.31 3.19
C ARG A 151 -1.99 -2.30 3.76
N ASP A 152 -2.14 -1.98 5.04
CA ASP A 152 -1.39 -0.93 5.71
C ASP A 152 0.08 -1.29 6.01
N ARG A 153 0.47 -2.56 5.90
CA ARG A 153 1.82 -3.04 6.23
C ARG A 153 2.69 -3.30 5.00
N ILE A 154 2.14 -3.20 3.79
CA ILE A 154 2.91 -3.21 2.55
C ILE A 154 3.94 -2.06 2.57
N ASN A 155 5.21 -2.38 2.32
CA ASN A 155 6.30 -1.40 2.20
C ASN A 155 6.86 -1.40 0.77
N VAL A 156 6.90 -0.23 0.16
CA VAL A 156 7.48 0.01 -1.16
C VAL A 156 8.80 0.77 -0.99
N PRO A 157 9.91 0.36 -1.63
CA PRO A 157 10.03 -0.71 -2.62
C PRO A 157 10.44 -2.08 -2.04
N ARG A 158 10.54 -2.22 -0.71
CA ARG A 158 11.09 -3.43 -0.07
C ARG A 158 10.33 -4.70 -0.45
N ASP A 159 9.01 -4.66 -0.38
CA ASP A 159 8.17 -5.85 -0.55
C ASP A 159 7.87 -6.10 -2.04
N MET A 160 7.63 -5.02 -2.80
CA MET A 160 7.29 -5.01 -4.23
C MET A 160 7.38 -3.60 -4.83
N SER A 161 7.26 -3.51 -6.16
CA SER A 161 7.19 -2.25 -6.90
C SER A 161 5.94 -1.42 -6.56
N ILE A 162 6.00 -0.12 -6.84
CA ILE A 162 4.89 0.82 -6.63
C ILE A 162 3.60 0.38 -7.34
N PHE A 163 3.71 -0.18 -8.54
CA PHE A 163 2.57 -0.63 -9.32
C PHE A 163 1.96 -1.91 -8.75
N ALA A 164 2.79 -2.85 -8.31
CA ALA A 164 2.34 -4.07 -7.65
C ALA A 164 1.62 -3.74 -6.32
N ALA A 165 2.20 -2.84 -5.53
CA ALA A 165 1.59 -2.39 -4.27
C ALA A 165 0.24 -1.70 -4.49
N ARG A 166 0.12 -0.81 -5.48
CA ARG A 166 -1.16 -0.17 -5.85
C ARG A 166 -2.23 -1.19 -6.21
N LYS A 167 -1.87 -2.21 -7.01
CA LYS A 167 -2.79 -3.29 -7.40
C LYS A 167 -3.21 -4.12 -6.19
N LEU A 168 -2.27 -4.50 -5.33
CA LEU A 168 -2.55 -5.29 -4.13
C LEU A 168 -3.41 -4.52 -3.12
N ARG A 169 -3.05 -3.29 -2.79
CA ARG A 169 -3.83 -2.42 -1.88
C ARG A 169 -5.25 -2.23 -2.38
N GLY A 170 -5.41 -1.98 -3.69
CA GLY A 170 -6.72 -1.85 -4.32
C GLY A 170 -7.57 -3.13 -4.21
N ALA A 171 -6.97 -4.29 -4.45
CA ALA A 171 -7.66 -5.58 -4.30
C ALA A 171 -8.02 -5.87 -2.83
N LEU A 172 -7.10 -5.63 -1.89
CA LEU A 172 -7.33 -5.81 -0.45
C LEU A 172 -8.50 -4.95 0.03
N GLU A 173 -8.53 -3.66 -0.34
CA GLU A 173 -9.62 -2.76 0.06
C GLU A 173 -10.94 -3.13 -0.63
N ALA A 174 -10.91 -3.50 -1.91
CA ALA A 174 -12.10 -3.96 -2.62
C ALA A 174 -12.70 -5.22 -1.99
N THR A 175 -11.87 -6.19 -1.60
CA THR A 175 -12.33 -7.39 -0.88
C THR A 175 -12.81 -7.04 0.53
N ALA A 176 -12.10 -6.20 1.28
CA ALA A 176 -12.49 -5.79 2.64
C ALA A 176 -13.88 -5.15 2.67
N LYS A 177 -14.20 -4.28 1.69
CA LYS A 177 -15.54 -3.66 1.54
C LYS A 177 -16.68 -4.65 1.34
N THR A 178 -16.39 -5.88 0.86
CA THR A 178 -17.43 -6.92 0.77
C THR A 178 -17.72 -7.61 2.10
N CYS A 179 -16.88 -7.40 3.11
CA CYS A 179 -16.98 -8.04 4.42
C CYS A 179 -17.43 -7.07 5.52
N GLY A 180 -17.01 -5.81 5.46
CA GLY A 180 -17.33 -4.82 6.47
C GLY A 180 -16.56 -3.49 6.36
N GLU A 181 -16.94 -2.54 7.21
CA GLU A 181 -16.43 -1.16 7.20
C GLU A 181 -15.44 -0.87 8.34
N ARG A 182 -15.00 -1.89 9.10
CA ARG A 182 -14.08 -1.66 10.22
C ARG A 182 -12.66 -1.45 9.73
N GLU A 183 -11.98 -0.46 10.27
CA GLU A 183 -10.55 -0.25 10.01
C GLU A 183 -9.69 -1.33 10.66
N GLY A 184 -8.50 -1.52 10.08
CA GLY A 184 -7.45 -2.34 10.71
C GLY A 184 -6.88 -1.66 11.97
N PRO A 185 -6.00 -2.35 12.71
CA PRO A 185 -5.25 -1.72 13.80
C PRO A 185 -4.48 -0.51 13.29
N SER A 186 -4.50 0.58 14.07
CA SER A 186 -3.81 1.82 13.73
C SER A 186 -2.31 1.61 13.52
N ILE A 187 -1.72 2.40 12.62
CA ILE A 187 -0.27 2.46 12.46
C ILE A 187 0.29 3.34 13.59
N SER A 188 1.32 2.86 14.28
CA SER A 188 1.95 3.61 15.37
C SER A 188 2.70 4.83 14.83
N LEU A 189 2.53 5.96 15.51
CA LEU A 189 3.25 7.21 15.21
C LEU A 189 4.68 7.23 15.78
N THR A 190 5.01 6.30 16.68
CA THR A 190 6.29 6.27 17.42
C THR A 190 7.20 5.11 17.02
N HIS A 191 6.71 4.14 16.25
CA HIS A 191 7.54 3.06 15.69
C HIS A 191 6.90 2.38 14.48
N ARG A 192 7.69 1.64 13.68
CA ARG A 192 7.21 0.74 12.60
C ARG A 192 7.56 -0.72 12.81
N ARG A 193 7.44 -1.18 14.07
CA ARG A 193 7.65 -2.60 14.45
C ARG A 193 6.69 -3.56 13.73
N ASP A 194 5.55 -3.05 13.28
CA ASP A 194 4.57 -3.78 12.47
C ASP A 194 5.05 -4.10 11.04
N GLN A 195 6.18 -3.53 10.61
CA GLN A 195 6.88 -3.89 9.37
C GLN A 195 8.18 -4.67 9.61
N ASN A 196 8.29 -5.39 10.73
CA ASN A 196 9.45 -6.24 11.00
C ASN A 196 9.66 -7.27 9.87
N PRO A 197 10.78 -7.26 9.13
CA PRO A 197 11.02 -8.17 8.02
C PRO A 197 11.51 -9.56 8.47
N ILE A 198 11.86 -9.75 9.76
CA ILE A 198 12.43 -11.00 10.27
C ILE A 198 11.53 -12.22 9.99
N PRO A 199 10.20 -12.17 10.23
CA PRO A 199 9.31 -13.30 9.93
C PRO A 199 9.27 -13.70 8.44
N PHE A 200 9.73 -12.82 7.54
CA PHE A 200 9.70 -13.01 6.09
C PHE A 200 11.03 -13.51 5.52
N ARG A 201 12.06 -13.67 6.36
CA ARG A 201 13.35 -14.25 5.98
C ARG A 201 13.18 -15.76 5.79
N LYS A 202 13.71 -16.31 4.69
CA LYS A 202 13.96 -17.75 4.60
C LYS A 202 15.22 -18.04 5.42
N PHE A 203 15.12 -18.84 6.46
CA PHE A 203 16.29 -19.52 7.00
C PHE A 203 16.55 -20.69 6.05
N GLU A 204 17.49 -20.52 5.12
CA GLU A 204 18.12 -21.70 4.53
C GLU A 204 18.90 -22.36 5.68
N SER A 205 18.50 -23.57 6.04
CA SER A 205 19.32 -24.43 6.89
C SER A 205 20.67 -24.61 6.19
N CYS A 206 21.72 -24.02 6.75
CA CYS A 206 23.11 -24.40 6.45
C CYS A 206 23.32 -25.89 6.72
#